data_AF-A0A9W9YTK7-F1
#
_entry.id   AF-A0A9W9YTK7-F1
#
_cell.length_a   1.000
_cell.length_b   1.000
_cell.length_c   1.000
_cell.angle_alpha   90.00
_cell.angle_beta   90.00
_cell.angle_gamma   90.00
#
_symmetry.space_group_name_H-M   'P 1'
#
loop_
_entity.id
_entity.type
_entity.pdbx_description
1 polymer ?
#
loop_
_entity_poly.entity_id
_entity_poly.type
_entity_poly.pdbx_seq_one_letter_code
_entity_poly.pdbx_strand_id
1 'polypeptide(L)'
;MGGLLAFAGLMSPEPTTVSELPIPTIEEIIYSEEFLTTQGHQQQLDCLPKRITPSLLMRLLGEYDLSRVKAVQWGVNNEEEALKAFTKVDRETVQETGIWLDSMGILGASPDGIVDDETVLEAKLPLHRTQLNN
;
A
#
# COMPACT_ATOMS: atom_id res chain seq x y z
N MET A 1 24.38 14.59 0.93
CA MET A 1 23.88 14.43 2.32
C MET A 1 22.36 14.47 2.24
N GLY A 2 21.73 13.34 1.89
CA GLY A 2 20.27 13.24 1.87
C GLY A 2 19.78 13.07 3.31
N GLY A 3 18.90 13.94 3.77
CA GLY A 3 18.33 13.85 5.11
C GLY A 3 17.33 12.69 5.16
N LEU A 4 17.56 11.76 6.08
CA LEU A 4 16.57 10.76 6.46
C LEU A 4 15.53 11.48 7.34
N LEU A 5 14.28 11.58 6.87
CA LEU A 5 13.16 12.10 7.66
C LEU A 5 12.40 10.90 8.23
N ALA A 6 12.63 10.58 9.50
CA ALA A 6 11.77 9.69 10.26
C ALA A 6 10.51 10.46 10.67
N PHE A 7 9.34 10.05 10.18
CA PHE A 7 8.06 10.62 10.61
C PHE A 7 7.45 9.69 11.67
N ALA A 8 7.46 10.12 12.93
CA ALA A 8 6.57 9.57 13.94
C ALA A 8 5.14 10.03 13.63
N GLY A 9 4.28 9.10 13.23
CA GLY A 9 2.89 9.38 12.85
C GLY A 9 2.07 9.91 14.04
N LEU A 10 1.96 11.24 14.15
CA LEU A 10 1.04 11.88 15.07
C LEU A 10 -0.39 11.59 14.58
N MET A 11 -1.13 10.79 15.35
CA MET A 11 -2.54 10.46 15.10
C MET A 11 -3.37 11.74 14.92
N SER A 12 -3.60 12.13 13.66
CA SER A 12 -4.64 13.09 13.32
C SER A 12 -5.96 12.32 13.23
N PRO A 13 -7.01 12.69 13.99
CA PRO A 13 -8.30 12.01 13.89
C PRO A 13 -8.82 12.14 12.46
N GLU A 14 -9.33 11.03 11.91
CA GLU A 14 -9.93 11.04 10.58
C GLU A 14 -11.11 12.03 10.56
N PRO A 15 -11.24 12.85 9.50
CA PRO A 15 -12.37 13.75 9.37
C PRO A 15 -13.67 12.93 9.31
N THR A 16 -14.60 13.22 10.23
CA THR A 16 -15.94 12.60 10.25
C THR A 16 -16.76 13.14 9.08
N THR A 17 -16.49 12.63 7.90
CA THR A 17 -17.32 12.83 6.72
C THR A 17 -17.55 11.49 6.09
N VAL A 18 -18.69 10.88 6.41
CA VAL A 18 -19.27 9.77 5.64
C VAL A 18 -19.70 10.35 4.29
N SER A 19 -18.73 10.54 3.40
CA SER A 19 -19.01 10.71 1.99
C SER A 19 -19.42 9.33 1.49
N GLU A 20 -20.70 9.12 1.19
CA GLU A 20 -21.06 7.99 0.34
C GLU A 20 -20.21 8.13 -0.93
N LEU A 21 -19.33 7.15 -1.16
CA LEU A 21 -18.44 7.19 -2.30
C LEU A 21 -19.31 7.12 -3.56
N PRO A 22 -19.03 7.89 -4.62
CA PRO A 22 -19.78 7.86 -5.87
C PRO A 22 -19.57 6.55 -6.67
N ILE A 23 -19.09 5.50 -6.01
CA ILE A 23 -18.66 4.23 -6.56
C ILE A 23 -19.26 3.14 -5.67
N PRO A 24 -20.02 2.18 -6.24
CA PRO A 24 -20.57 1.08 -5.47
C PRO A 24 -19.44 0.28 -4.80
N THR A 25 -19.67 -0.11 -3.55
CA THR A 25 -18.76 -0.92 -2.75
C THR A 25 -18.60 -2.32 -3.36
N ILE A 26 -17.53 -3.03 -2.99
CA ILE A 26 -17.29 -4.40 -3.45
C ILE A 26 -18.48 -5.30 -3.10
N GLU A 27 -19.08 -5.13 -1.92
CA GLU A 27 -20.25 -5.89 -1.48
C GLU A 27 -21.47 -5.65 -2.36
N GLU A 28 -21.77 -4.39 -2.69
CA GLU A 28 -22.88 -4.04 -3.59
C GLU A 28 -22.70 -4.63 -4.99
N ILE A 29 -21.46 -4.82 -5.43
CA ILE A 29 -21.15 -5.40 -6.74
C ILE A 29 -21.30 -6.92 -6.71
N ILE A 30 -20.69 -7.62 -5.74
CA ILE A 30 -20.72 -9.09 -5.66
C ILE A 30 -22.10 -9.64 -5.29
N TYR A 31 -22.92 -8.86 -4.57
CA TYR A 31 -24.29 -9.24 -4.20
C TYR A 31 -25.36 -8.70 -5.16
N SER A 32 -24.97 -8.02 -6.23
CA SER A 32 -25.94 -7.55 -7.23
C SER A 32 -26.57 -8.71 -8.01
N GLU A 33 -27.84 -8.56 -8.38
CA GLU A 33 -28.53 -9.56 -9.21
C GLU A 33 -27.79 -9.82 -10.52
N GLU A 34 -27.24 -8.79 -11.18
CA GLU A 34 -26.46 -8.97 -12.42
C GLU A 34 -25.25 -9.89 -12.20
N PHE A 35 -24.49 -9.72 -11.11
CA PHE A 35 -23.35 -10.58 -10.80
C PHE A 35 -23.77 -12.00 -10.41
N LEU A 36 -24.83 -12.15 -9.61
CA LEU A 36 -25.33 -13.44 -9.13
C LEU A 36 -26.02 -14.27 -10.23
N THR A 37 -26.67 -13.62 -11.20
CA THR A 37 -27.36 -14.27 -12.32
C THR A 37 -26.42 -14.61 -13.48
N THR A 38 -25.24 -14.01 -13.51
CA THR A 38 -24.25 -14.26 -14.55
C THR A 38 -23.59 -15.63 -14.38
N GLN A 39 -23.75 -16.52 -15.36
CA GLN A 39 -23.15 -17.84 -15.35
C GLN A 39 -21.83 -17.88 -16.12
N GLY A 40 -20.72 -18.01 -15.39
CA GLY A 40 -19.39 -18.26 -15.96
C GLY A 40 -18.37 -17.17 -15.65
N HIS A 41 -17.12 -17.58 -15.46
CA HIS A 41 -16.00 -16.72 -15.10
C HIS A 41 -15.84 -15.54 -16.07
N GLN A 42 -15.99 -15.78 -17.38
CA GLN A 42 -15.80 -14.74 -18.37
C GLN A 42 -16.90 -13.68 -18.32
N GLN A 43 -18.18 -14.07 -18.18
CA GLN A 43 -19.25 -13.07 -18.09
C GLN A 43 -19.20 -12.30 -16.76
N GLN A 44 -18.73 -12.91 -15.67
CA GLN A 44 -18.48 -12.20 -14.40
C GLN A 44 -17.36 -11.16 -14.57
N LEU A 45 -16.30 -11.49 -15.32
CA LEU A 45 -15.25 -10.53 -15.67
C LEU A 45 -15.75 -9.41 -16.60
N ASP A 46 -16.79 -9.63 -17.40
CA ASP A 46 -17.33 -8.60 -18.30
C ASP A 46 -18.24 -7.58 -17.57
N CYS A 47 -18.85 -7.95 -16.44
CA CYS A 47 -19.72 -7.05 -15.67
C CYS A 47 -18.96 -6.21 -14.63
N LEU A 48 -17.82 -6.72 -14.13
CA LEU A 48 -16.95 -6.02 -13.17
C LEU A 48 -16.41 -4.66 -13.69
N PRO A 49 -15.74 -4.56 -14.87
CA PRO A 49 -15.15 -3.31 -15.37
C PRO A 49 -16.17 -2.19 -15.62
N LYS A 50 -17.46 -2.50 -15.74
CA LYS A 50 -18.53 -1.50 -15.87
C LYS A 50 -18.85 -0.80 -14.55
N ARG A 51 -18.44 -1.39 -13.42
CA ARG A 51 -18.85 -1.01 -12.07
C ARG A 51 -17.67 -0.66 -11.17
N ILE A 52 -16.46 -1.09 -11.53
CA ILE A 52 -15.23 -0.73 -10.84
C ILE A 52 -14.27 0.02 -11.75
N THR A 53 -13.43 0.85 -11.15
CA THR A 53 -12.37 1.52 -11.89
C THR A 53 -11.38 0.51 -12.45
N PRO A 54 -10.80 0.75 -13.65
CA PRO A 54 -9.79 -0.15 -14.23
C PRO A 54 -8.60 -0.42 -13.28
N SER A 55 -8.22 0.56 -12.46
CA SER A 55 -7.15 0.39 -11.47
C SER A 55 -7.51 -0.61 -10.37
N LEU A 56 -8.76 -0.60 -9.91
CA LEU A 56 -9.24 -1.57 -8.92
C LEU A 56 -9.31 -2.98 -9.52
N LEU A 57 -9.76 -3.10 -10.77
CA LEU A 57 -9.77 -4.38 -11.49
C LEU A 57 -8.36 -4.94 -11.66
N MET A 58 -7.40 -4.13 -12.12
CA MET A 58 -6.00 -4.56 -12.25
C MET A 58 -5.38 -4.99 -10.91
N ARG A 59 -5.75 -4.30 -9.82
CA ARG A 59 -5.29 -4.67 -8.46
C ARG A 59 -5.90 -5.99 -8.00
N LEU A 60 -7.20 -6.21 -8.24
CA LEU A 60 -7.90 -7.46 -7.92
C LEU A 60 -7.35 -8.67 -8.71
N LEU A 61 -7.02 -8.46 -9.99
CA LEU A 61 -6.49 -9.51 -10.86
C LEU A 61 -4.98 -9.75 -10.67
N GLY A 62 -4.30 -8.95 -9.83
CA GLY A 62 -2.85 -9.04 -9.66
C GLY A 62 -2.04 -8.60 -10.88
N GLU A 63 -2.67 -7.90 -11.83
CA GLU A 63 -2.05 -7.42 -13.08
C GLU A 63 -1.31 -6.09 -12.91
N TYR A 64 -1.32 -5.53 -11.70
CA TYR A 64 -0.70 -4.25 -11.40
C TYR A 64 0.83 -4.37 -11.25
N ASP A 65 1.56 -4.16 -12.35
CA ASP A 65 3.02 -4.22 -12.42
C ASP A 65 3.69 -2.93 -11.93
N LEU A 66 4.11 -2.91 -10.67
CA LEU A 66 4.85 -1.81 -10.06
C LEU A 66 6.34 -1.78 -10.43
N SER A 67 6.88 -2.82 -11.07
CA SER A 67 8.31 -2.90 -11.39
C SER A 67 8.77 -1.79 -12.33
N ARG A 68 7.85 -1.22 -13.12
CA ARG A 68 8.12 -0.13 -14.07
C ARG A 68 8.23 1.24 -13.42
N VAL A 69 7.80 1.37 -12.16
CA VAL A 69 7.77 2.66 -11.46
C VAL A 69 9.16 2.94 -10.88
N LYS A 70 9.91 3.85 -11.50
CA LYS A 70 11.27 4.22 -11.05
C LYS A 70 11.35 4.58 -9.57
N ALA A 71 10.34 5.26 -9.03
CA ALA A 71 10.30 5.63 -7.61
C ALA A 71 10.16 4.41 -6.68
N VAL A 72 9.39 3.39 -7.10
CA VAL A 72 9.23 2.15 -6.35
C VAL A 72 10.54 1.36 -6.38
N GLN A 73 11.16 1.21 -7.56
CA GLN A 73 12.47 0.55 -7.66
C GLN A 73 13.55 1.26 -6.84
N TRP A 74 13.54 2.59 -6.84
CA TRP A 74 14.46 3.36 -6.01
C TRP A 74 14.25 3.08 -4.51
N GLY A 75 13.00 3.06 -4.05
CA GLY A 75 12.69 2.70 -2.66
C GLY A 75 13.25 1.33 -2.32
N VAL A 76 12.83 0.30 -3.05
CA VAL A 76 13.24 -1.11 -2.81
C VAL A 76 14.77 -1.26 -2.81
N ASN A 77 15.48 -0.65 -3.77
CA ASN A 77 16.92 -0.83 -3.89
C ASN A 77 17.74 -0.12 -2.81
N ASN A 78 17.18 0.89 -2.14
CA ASN A 78 17.91 1.72 -1.17
C ASN A 78 17.41 1.54 0.26
N GLU A 79 16.35 0.76 0.47
CA GLU A 79 15.75 0.51 1.79
C GLU A 79 16.75 -0.05 2.77
N GLU A 80 17.50 -1.09 2.38
CA GLU A 80 18.52 -1.71 3.22
C GLU A 80 19.60 -0.70 3.68
N GLU A 81 20.01 0.21 2.78
CA GLU A 81 20.99 1.24 3.11
C GLU A 81 20.39 2.29 4.07
N ALA A 82 19.11 2.65 3.89
CA ALA A 82 18.39 3.55 4.79
C ALA A 82 18.27 2.96 6.20
N LEU A 83 17.93 1.68 6.32
CA LEU A 83 17.83 0.98 7.61
C LEU A 83 19.20 0.86 8.29
N LYS A 84 20.26 0.58 7.53
CA LYS A 84 21.65 0.59 8.04
C LYS A 84 22.06 1.97 8.54
N ALA A 85 21.71 3.03 7.80
CA ALA A 85 21.99 4.40 8.20
C ALA A 85 21.23 4.78 9.48
N PHE A 86 19.96 4.40 9.59
CA PHE A 86 19.14 4.58 10.79
C PHE A 86 19.74 3.87 12.00
N THR A 87 20.02 2.56 11.89
CA THR A 87 20.63 1.74 12.95
C THR A 87 21.94 2.34 13.45
N LYS A 88 22.75 2.91 12.56
CA LYS A 88 24.03 3.54 12.91
C LYS A 88 23.85 4.84 13.71
N VAL A 89 22.78 5.59 13.46
CA VAL A 89 22.50 6.88 14.09
C VAL A 89 21.84 6.68 15.45
N ASP A 90 20.75 5.91 15.52
CA ASP A 90 19.96 5.72 16.75
C ASP A 90 20.49 4.60 17.64
N ARG A 91 21.40 3.75 17.15
CA ARG A 91 21.97 2.59 17.86
C ARG A 91 20.96 1.51 18.26
N GLU A 92 19.74 1.59 17.73
CA GLU A 92 18.68 0.60 17.94
C GLU A 92 18.58 -0.33 16.72
N THR A 93 18.26 -1.60 16.98
CA THR A 93 18.23 -2.63 15.94
C THR A 93 16.83 -2.72 15.36
N VAL A 94 16.72 -2.52 14.05
CA VAL A 94 15.44 -2.68 13.34
C VAL A 94 15.20 -4.15 13.00
N GLN A 95 14.02 -4.66 13.31
CA GLN A 95 13.58 -6.01 12.96
C GLN A 95 12.54 -5.98 11.83
N GLU A 96 12.74 -6.80 10.80
CA GLU A 96 11.72 -7.02 9.78
C GLU A 96 10.47 -7.67 10.38
N THR A 97 9.29 -7.27 9.89
CA THR A 97 8.02 -7.68 10.51
C THR A 97 6.93 -8.12 9.53
N GLY A 98 7.13 -7.89 8.23
CA GLY A 98 6.20 -8.29 7.18
C GLY A 98 4.84 -7.58 7.29
N ILE A 99 3.78 -8.25 6.83
CA ILE A 99 2.42 -7.71 6.86
C ILE A 99 1.73 -8.03 8.19
N TRP A 100 1.19 -7.00 8.81
CA TRP A 100 0.32 -7.09 9.97
C TRP A 100 -1.12 -7.03 9.51
N LEU A 101 -1.95 -7.90 10.06
CA LEU A 101 -3.38 -7.94 9.78
C LEU A 101 -4.13 -7.68 11.08
N ASP A 102 -5.19 -6.89 10.99
CA ASP A 102 -6.19 -6.83 12.05
C ASP A 102 -6.83 -8.23 12.27
N SER A 103 -7.44 -8.42 13.43
CA SER A 103 -8.19 -9.61 13.82
C SER A 103 -9.15 -10.16 12.76
N MET A 104 -9.77 -9.30 11.94
CA MET A 104 -10.68 -9.71 10.87
C MET A 104 -9.99 -9.93 9.52
N GLY A 105 -8.69 -9.60 9.41
CA GLY A 105 -7.91 -9.71 8.19
C GLY A 105 -8.27 -8.71 7.09
N ILE A 106 -9.17 -7.77 7.37
CA ILE A 106 -9.65 -6.76 6.41
C ILE A 106 -8.68 -5.58 6.34
N LEU A 107 -8.15 -5.16 7.48
CA LEU A 107 -7.16 -4.09 7.58
C LEU A 107 -5.78 -4.69 7.75
N GLY A 108 -4.77 -4.01 7.22
CA GLY A 108 -3.39 -4.38 7.44
C GLY A 108 -2.42 -3.23 7.18
N ALA A 109 -1.22 -3.41 7.71
CA ALA A 109 -0.09 -2.50 7.53
C ALA A 109 1.17 -3.35 7.28
N SER A 110 2.18 -2.79 6.64
CA SER A 110 3.47 -3.46 6.45
C SER A 110 4.57 -2.46 6.80
N PRO A 111 4.88 -2.29 8.09
CA PRO A 111 5.98 -1.41 8.51
C PRO A 111 7.31 -1.88 7.91
N ASP A 112 8.21 -0.94 7.63
CA ASP A 112 9.56 -1.25 7.16
C ASP A 112 10.42 -1.90 8.28
N GLY A 113 10.00 -1.74 9.53
CA GLY A 113 10.49 -2.56 10.64
C GLY A 113 9.95 -2.17 12.01
N ILE A 114 10.33 -2.96 13.03
CA ILE A 114 10.07 -2.69 14.45
C ILE A 114 11.39 -2.29 15.10
N VAL A 115 11.37 -1.23 15.90
CA VAL A 115 12.54 -0.78 16.68
C VAL A 115 12.49 -1.35 18.10
N ASP A 116 11.32 -1.30 18.73
CA ASP A 116 11.03 -1.86 20.05
C ASP A 116 9.53 -2.23 20.19
N ASP A 117 9.08 -2.60 21.38
CA ASP A 117 7.71 -3.05 21.63
C ASP A 117 6.63 -1.97 21.40
N GLU A 118 7.00 -0.69 21.26
CA GLU A 118 6.07 0.42 21.10
C GLU A 118 6.29 1.23 19.81
N THR A 119 7.36 0.94 19.06
CA THR A 119 7.81 1.78 17.94
C THR A 119 7.97 1.02 16.64
N VAL A 120 7.24 1.48 15.62
CA VAL A 120 7.39 1.05 14.22
C VAL A 120 8.20 2.06 13.42
N LEU A 121 8.93 1.58 12.42
CA LEU A 121 9.71 2.38 11.50
C LEU A 121 9.07 2.39 10.10
N GLU A 122 9.01 3.59 9.51
CA GLU A 122 8.64 3.82 8.11
C GLU A 122 9.75 4.66 7.45
N ALA A 123 10.49 4.05 6.54
CA ALA A 123 11.61 4.62 5.81
C ALA A 123 11.15 5.15 4.44
N LYS A 124 11.05 6.48 4.31
CA LYS A 124 10.75 7.11 3.01
C LYS A 124 12.01 7.45 2.23
N LEU A 125 12.12 6.91 1.01
CA LEU A 125 13.21 7.17 0.06
C LEU A 125 12.70 7.99 -1.14
N PRO A 126 12.68 9.34 -1.05
CA PRO A 126 12.17 10.17 -2.13
C PRO A 126 13.10 10.13 -3.36
N LEU A 127 12.52 9.82 -4.51
CA LEU A 127 13.22 9.91 -5.79
C LEU A 127 13.34 11.39 -6.22
N HIS A 128 14.56 11.91 -6.31
CA HIS A 128 14.79 13.28 -6.78
C HIS A 128 14.86 13.36 -8.32
N ARG A 129 14.50 14.55 -8.87
CA ARG A 129 14.43 14.81 -10.31
C ARG A 129 15.74 14.50 -11.06
N THR A 130 16.88 14.62 -10.40
CA THR A 130 18.20 14.32 -10.98
C THR A 130 18.42 12.83 -11.28
N GLN A 131 17.65 11.94 -10.65
CA GLN A 131 17.76 10.48 -10.83
C GLN A 131 16.75 9.91 -11.84
N LEU A 132 15.89 10.76 -12.44
CA LEU A 132 14.94 10.34 -13.48
C LEU A 132 15.59 10.17 -14.86
N ASN A 133 16.71 10.84 -15.11
CA ASN A 133 17.34 10.98 -16.43
C ASN A 133 18.53 10.05 -16.69
N ASN A 134 18.81 9.14 -15.75
CA ASN A 134 19.73 8.02 -15.96
C ASN A 134 18.96 6.75 -16.33
#